data_AF-A0A2E8Y7J8-F1
#
_entry.id   AF-A0A2E8Y7J8-F1
#
_cell.length_a   1.000
_cell.length_b   1.000
_cell.length_c   1.000
_cell.angle_alpha   90.00
_cell.angle_beta   90.00
_cell.angle_gamma   90.00
#
_symmetry.space_group_name_H-M   'P 1'
#
loop_
_entity.id
_entity.type
_entity.pdbx_description
1 polymer ?
#
loop_
_entity_poly.entity_id
_entity_poly.type
_entity_poly.pdbx_seq_one_letter_code
_entity_poly.pdbx_strand_id
1 'polypeptide(L)' 'MQIQADSDKGDVAAAEMRVGADNQYVLPGDPNVIASTDVILPGETTRVQFTTPGAGTYVCTIPAHDRQMFGKLIVAES' A
#
# COMPACT_ATOMS: atom_id res chain seq x y z
N MET A 1 -1.37 0.94 4.83
CA MET A 1 -1.64 1.51 3.50
C MET A 1 -0.38 1.37 2.68
N GLN A 2 -0.48 0.79 1.47
CA GLN A 2 0.63 0.64 0.55
C GLN A 2 0.62 1.74 -0.49
N ILE A 3 1.81 2.11 -0.96
CA ILE A 3 2.05 3.05 -2.05
C ILE A 3 2.90 2.34 -3.08
N GLN A 4 2.45 2.34 -4.33
CA GLN A 4 3.03 1.55 -5.40
C GLN A 4 3.24 2.41 -6.66
N ALA A 5 4.36 2.19 -7.36
CA ALA A 5 4.63 2.79 -8.66
C ALA A 5 4.03 1.89 -9.74
N ASP A 6 3.12 2.44 -10.54
CA ASP A 6 2.69 1.86 -11.83
C ASP A 6 2.46 0.33 -11.84
N SER A 7 1.88 -0.20 -10.77
CA SER A 7 1.57 -1.62 -10.60
C SER A 7 0.08 -1.84 -10.40
N ASP A 8 -0.40 -3.05 -10.69
CA ASP A 8 -1.79 -3.41 -10.44
C ASP A 8 -2.03 -3.64 -8.94
N LYS A 9 -2.96 -2.88 -8.36
CA LYS A 9 -3.29 -2.97 -6.93
C LYS A 9 -3.83 -4.35 -6.52
N GLY A 10 -4.46 -5.06 -7.44
CA GLY A 10 -5.03 -6.39 -7.22
C GLY A 10 -3.94 -7.45 -7.11
N ASP A 11 -2.90 -7.36 -7.93
CA ASP A 11 -1.74 -8.24 -7.84
C ASP A 11 -0.99 -8.04 -6.52
N VAL A 12 -0.75 -6.78 -6.13
CA VAL A 12 -0.13 -6.45 -4.82
C VAL A 12 -1.00 -6.95 -3.67
N ALA A 13 -2.30 -6.64 -3.67
CA ALA A 13 -3.21 -7.13 -2.63
C ALA A 13 -3.25 -8.67 -2.55
N ALA A 14 -3.25 -9.37 -3.69
CA ALA A 14 -3.24 -10.83 -3.73
C ALA A 14 -1.92 -11.43 -3.22
N ALA A 15 -0.78 -10.78 -3.47
CA ALA A 15 0.51 -11.19 -2.94
C ALA A 15 0.60 -10.98 -1.43
N GLU A 16 0.18 -9.82 -0.94
CA GLU A 16 0.22 -9.45 0.48
C GLU A 16 -0.77 -10.24 1.34
N MET A 17 -1.91 -10.65 0.76
CA MET A 17 -2.83 -11.58 1.42
C MET A 17 -2.16 -12.92 1.81
N ARG A 18 -1.10 -13.36 1.12
CA ARG A 18 -0.43 -14.64 1.39
C ARG A 18 0.46 -14.62 2.62
N VAL A 19 0.96 -13.45 3.01
CA VAL A 19 1.88 -13.30 4.16
C VAL A 19 1.15 -13.02 5.48
N GLY A 20 -0.13 -12.62 5.41
CA GLY A 20 -1.02 -12.55 6.56
C GLY A 20 -0.74 -11.39 7.54
N ALA A 21 -1.49 -11.39 8.65
CA ALA A 21 -1.50 -10.31 9.63
C ALA A 21 -0.18 -10.14 10.40
N ASP A 22 0.59 -11.21 10.59
CA ASP A 22 1.90 -11.16 11.25
C ASP A 22 2.91 -10.32 10.45
N ASN A 23 2.73 -10.26 9.12
CA ASN A 23 3.48 -9.39 8.22
C ASN A 23 2.70 -8.10 7.91
N GLN A 24 1.65 -7.79 8.66
CA GLN A 24 0.77 -6.64 8.46
C GLN A 24 0.19 -6.55 7.04
N TYR A 25 0.03 -7.69 6.37
CA TYR A 25 -0.30 -7.76 4.96
C TYR A 25 0.65 -6.87 4.13
N VAL A 26 1.95 -7.00 4.35
CA VAL A 26 3.02 -6.42 3.53
C VAL A 26 3.96 -7.55 3.15
N LEU A 27 4.08 -7.86 1.86
CA LEU A 27 5.02 -8.88 1.38
C LEU A 27 6.45 -8.32 1.54
N PRO A 28 7.32 -8.92 2.38
CA PRO A 28 8.66 -8.38 2.58
C PRO A 28 9.45 -8.36 1.27
N GLY A 29 9.91 -7.17 0.88
CA GLY A 29 10.67 -6.97 -0.34
C GLY A 29 9.84 -7.00 -1.63
N ASP A 30 8.52 -6.77 -1.56
CA ASP A 30 7.70 -6.61 -2.76
C ASP A 30 8.24 -5.45 -3.63
N PRO A 31 8.74 -5.74 -4.85
CA PRO A 31 9.32 -4.70 -5.71
C PRO A 31 8.28 -3.69 -6.20
N ASN A 32 6.99 -3.98 -6.06
CA ASN A 32 5.92 -3.07 -6.46
C ASN A 32 5.58 -2.03 -5.38
N VAL A 33 6.01 -2.24 -4.13
CA VAL A 33 5.68 -1.37 -3.01
C VAL A 33 6.84 -0.39 -2.76
N ILE A 34 6.58 0.91 -2.96
CA ILE A 34 7.54 1.99 -2.69
C ILE A 34 7.61 2.27 -1.20
N ALA A 35 6.44 2.28 -0.55
CA ALA A 35 6.30 2.64 0.85
C ALA A 35 5.05 2.00 1.45
N SER A 36 5.15 1.63 2.71
CA SER A 36 4.07 1.02 3.48
C SER A 36 3.94 1.69 4.83
N THR A 37 2.71 1.75 5.33
CA THR A 37 2.47 1.96 6.77
C THR A 37 2.16 0.63 7.42
N ASP A 38 2.35 0.59 8.74
CA ASP A 38 1.77 -0.46 9.56
C ASP A 38 0.24 -0.52 9.43
N VAL A 39 -0.31 -1.72 9.65
CA VAL A 39 -1.75 -1.90 9.88
C VAL A 39 -2.07 -1.44 11.30
N ILE A 40 -3.09 -0.58 11.41
CA ILE A 40 -3.50 0.03 12.67
C ILE A 40 -4.96 -0.30 13.00
N LEU A 41 -5.29 -0.29 14.29
CA LEU A 41 -6.64 -0.48 14.80
C LEU A 41 -7.41 0.84 14.92
N PRO A 42 -8.74 0.81 15.14
CA PRO A 42 -9.53 2.01 15.33
C PRO A 42 -9.00 2.88 16.49
N GLY A 43 -8.79 4.17 16.22
CA GLY A 43 -8.29 5.15 17.20
C GLY A 43 -6.77 5.35 17.19
N GLU A 44 -6.03 4.56 16.41
CA GLU A 44 -4.57 4.68 16.28
C GLU A 44 -4.16 5.58 15.11
N THR A 45 -2.86 5.88 15.02
CA THR A 45 -2.28 6.65 13.92
C THR A 45 -0.88 6.14 13.59
N THR A 46 -0.58 6.03 12.30
CA THR A 46 0.74 5.70 11.77
C THR A 46 1.14 6.70 10.68
N ARG A 47 2.42 6.73 10.33
CA ARG A 47 2.97 7.59 9.27
C ARG A 47 4.09 6.86 8.53
N VAL A 48 4.18 7.12 7.23
CA VAL A 48 5.33 6.76 6.40
C VAL A 48 5.81 8.02 5.68
N GLN A 49 7.13 8.16 5.54
CA GLN A 49 7.76 9.21 4.74
C GLN A 49 8.64 8.55 3.69
N PHE A 50 8.49 8.98 2.43
CA PHE A 50 9.22 8.44 1.30
C PHE A 50 9.41 9.53 0.25
N THR A 51 10.41 9.36 -0.60
CA THR A 51 10.57 10.17 -1.82
C THR A 51 9.80 9.50 -2.93
N THR A 52 8.85 10.22 -3.53
CA THR A 52 8.07 9.65 -4.62
C THR A 52 8.92 9.55 -5.91
N PRO A 53 8.96 8.39 -6.59
CA PRO A 53 9.62 8.28 -7.89
C PRO A 53 8.77 8.85 -9.04
N GLY A 54 7.50 9.19 -8.78
CA GLY A 54 6.55 9.68 -9.77
C GLY A 54 5.11 9.48 -9.33
N ALA A 55 4.19 9.45 -10.30
CA ALA A 55 2.80 9.08 -10.04
C ALA A 55 2.68 7.61 -9.58
N GLY A 56 1.60 7.27 -8.92
CA GLY A 56 1.39 5.92 -8.41
C GLY A 56 -0.05 5.65 -7.96
N THR A 57 -0.21 4.55 -7.23
CA THR A 57 -1.46 4.14 -6.60
C THR A 57 -1.22 3.95 -5.11
N TYR A 58 -2.23 4.22 -4.29
CA TYR A 58 -2.26 3.76 -2.91
C TYR A 58 -3.41 2.79 -2.70
N VAL A 59 -3.20 1.78 -1.87
CA VAL A 59 -4.17 0.71 -1.61
C VAL A 59 -4.08 0.22 -0.16
N CYS A 60 -5.21 -0.15 0.42
CA CYS A 60 -5.25 -0.94 1.66
C CYS A 60 -5.32 -2.41 1.29
N THR A 61 -4.38 -3.20 1.78
CA THR A 61 -4.21 -4.62 1.42
C THR A 61 -4.65 -5.59 2.51
N ILE A 62 -5.29 -5.06 3.57
CA ILE A 62 -6.12 -5.88 4.45
C ILE A 62 -7.12 -6.65 3.56
N PRO A 63 -7.29 -7.97 3.73
CA PRO A 63 -8.11 -8.79 2.85
C PRO A 63 -9.48 -8.16 2.55
N ALA A 64 -9.77 -8.00 1.25
CA ALA A 64 -10.97 -7.38 0.68
C ALA A 64 -11.14 -5.85 0.83
N HIS A 65 -10.24 -5.14 1.51
CA HIS A 65 -10.29 -3.67 1.60
C HIS A 65 -9.86 -3.01 0.28
N ASP A 66 -9.03 -3.67 -0.52
CA ASP A 66 -8.50 -3.23 -1.82
C ASP A 66 -9.60 -2.89 -2.85
N ARG A 67 -10.82 -3.38 -2.63
CA ARG A 67 -12.00 -3.14 -3.47
C ARG A 67 -12.61 -1.76 -3.29
N GLN A 68 -12.35 -1.11 -2.16
CA GLN A 68 -12.95 0.17 -1.78
C GLN A 68 -11.92 1.19 -1.32
N MET A 69 -10.82 0.75 -0.73
CA MET A 69 -9.78 1.58 -0.14
C MET A 69 -8.57 1.65 -1.07
N PHE A 70 -8.71 2.37 -2.17
CA PHE A 70 -7.62 2.65 -3.10
C PHE A 70 -7.79 4.02 -3.74
N GLY A 71 -6.71 4.55 -4.30
CA GLY A 71 -6.75 5.79 -5.06
C GLY A 71 -5.44 6.10 -5.75
N LYS A 72 -5.43 7.20 -6.50
CA LYS A 72 -4.26 7.63 -7.28
C LYS A 72 -3.38 8.56 -6.44
N LEU A 73 -2.08 8.32 -6.47
CA LEU A 73 -1.06 9.29 -6.08
C LEU A 73 -0.69 10.10 -7.33
N ILE A 74 -1.06 11.38 -7.33
CA ILE A 74 -0.75 12.30 -8.43
C ILE A 74 0.42 13.18 -8.01
N VAL A 75 1.44 13.25 -8.86
CA VAL A 75 2.54 14.21 -8.73
C VAL A 75 2.29 15.32 -9.74
N ALA A 76 2.08 16.53 -9.24
CA ALA A 76 1.90 17.72 -10.06
C ALA A 76 3.11 18.65 -9.86
N GLU A 77 3.50 19.33 -10.93
CA GLU A 77 4.40 20.46 -10.83
C GLU A 77 3.66 21.62 -10.15
N SER A 78 4.37 22.34 -9.27
CA SER A 78 3.87 23.47 -8.49
C SER A 78 4.15 24.80 -9.17
#